data_AF-A0A944TS76-F1
#
_entry.id   AF-A0A944TS76-F1
#
_cell.length_a   1.000
_cell.length_b   1.000
_cell.length_c   1.000
_cell.angle_alpha   90.00
_cell.angle_beta   90.00
_cell.angle_gamma   90.00
#
_symmetry.space_group_name_H-M   'P 1'
#
loop_
_entity.id
_entity.type
_entity.pdbx_description
1 polymer ?
#
loop_
_entity_poly.entity_id
_entity_poly.type
_entity_poly.pdbx_seq_one_letter_code
_entity_poly.pdbx_strand_id
1 'polypeptide(L)' 'MKVTEIPALLSAQKAYFHTGATHTYQQRIDSLKKLRQAVVSHQRSIGDALKMDLGKGEFESYVGEIGYVLGEIDHTL' A
#
# COMPACT_ATOMS: atom_id res chain seq x y z
N MET A 1 -17.00 4.18 -6.37
CA MET A 1 -17.34 2.75 -6.21
C MET A 1 -18.79 2.65 -5.78
N LYS A 2 -19.61 1.85 -6.45
CA LYS A 2 -21.01 1.64 -6.03
C LYS A 2 -21.04 0.54 -4.98
N VAL A 3 -21.86 0.67 -3.94
CA VAL A 3 -21.99 -0.35 -2.86
C VAL A 3 -22.30 -1.74 -3.43
N THR A 4 -23.03 -1.79 -4.55
CA THR A 4 -23.36 -3.01 -5.30
C THR A 4 -22.15 -3.76 -5.86
N GLU A 5 -20.98 -3.14 -5.98
CA GLU A 5 -19.76 -3.73 -6.54
C GLU A 5 -18.91 -4.44 -5.48
N ILE A 6 -19.13 -4.16 -4.18
CA ILE A 6 -18.35 -4.72 -3.08
C ILE A 6 -18.39 -6.27 -3.05
N PRO A 7 -19.54 -6.94 -3.21
CA PRO A 7 -19.59 -8.41 -3.17
C PRO A 7 -18.79 -9.06 -4.29
N ALA A 8 -18.78 -8.45 -5.49
CA ALA A 8 -18.02 -8.94 -6.63
C ALA A 8 -16.51 -8.80 -6.40
N LEU A 9 -16.06 -7.64 -5.89
CA LEU A 9 -14.65 -7.41 -5.56
C LEU A 9 -14.16 -8.40 -4.48
N LEU A 10 -14.96 -8.61 -3.43
CA LEU A 10 -14.64 -9.58 -2.37
C LEU A 10 -14.53 -11.00 -2.93
N SER A 11 -15.45 -11.39 -3.82
CA SER A 11 -15.43 -12.73 -4.44
C SER A 11 -14.17 -12.92 -5.29
N ALA A 12 -13.74 -11.89 -6.03
CA ALA A 12 -12.51 -11.92 -6.82
C ALA A 12 -11.26 -12.05 -5.93
N GLN A 13 -11.17 -11.29 -4.83
CA GLN A 13 -10.05 -11.36 -3.88
C GLN A 13 -9.96 -12.75 -3.23
N LYS A 14 -11.11 -13.31 -2.82
CA LYS A 14 -11.16 -14.69 -2.31
C LYS A 14 -10.70 -15.68 -3.37
N ALA A 15 -11.22 -15.60 -4.59
CA ALA A 15 -10.81 -16.51 -5.66
C ALA A 15 -9.29 -16.46 -5.89
N TYR A 16 -8.71 -15.26 -5.96
CA TYR A 16 -7.25 -15.09 -6.11
C TYR A 16 -6.47 -15.73 -4.96
N PHE A 17 -6.88 -15.52 -3.71
CA PHE A 17 -6.24 -16.17 -2.55
C PHE A 17 -6.27 -17.70 -2.66
N HIS A 18 -7.41 -18.30 -3.05
CA HIS A 18 -7.55 -19.75 -3.18
C HIS A 18 -6.70 -20.37 -4.30
N THR A 19 -6.17 -19.57 -5.24
CA THR A 19 -5.17 -20.05 -6.22
C THR A 19 -3.83 -20.41 -5.58
N GLY A 20 -3.58 -19.96 -4.34
CA GLY A 20 -2.30 -20.07 -3.66
C GLY A 20 -1.27 -19.02 -4.07
N ALA A 21 -1.64 -18.05 -4.92
CA ALA A 21 -0.75 -17.00 -5.43
C ALA A 21 -0.16 -16.06 -4.35
N THR A 22 -0.63 -16.15 -3.11
CA THR A 22 -0.11 -15.37 -1.96
C THR A 22 0.63 -16.24 -0.93
N HIS A 23 0.65 -17.56 -1.11
CA HIS A 23 1.06 -18.49 -0.06
C HIS A 23 2.58 -18.55 0.11
N THR A 24 3.33 -18.50 -1.00
CA THR A 24 4.78 -18.69 -0.95
C THR A 24 5.47 -17.46 -0.37
N TYR A 25 6.58 -17.69 0.33
CA TYR A 25 7.42 -16.62 0.86
C TYR A 25 7.86 -15.65 -0.24
N GLN A 26 8.29 -16.18 -1.39
CA GLN A 26 8.76 -15.38 -2.52
C GLN A 26 7.69 -14.41 -3.03
N GLN A 27 6.44 -14.87 -3.19
CA GLN A 27 5.34 -14.00 -3.64
C GLN A 27 5.04 -12.86 -2.65
N ARG A 28 5.19 -13.11 -1.34
CA ARG A 28 5.01 -12.09 -0.30
C ARG A 28 6.13 -11.05 -0.38
N ILE A 29 7.37 -11.49 -0.50
CA ILE A 29 8.55 -10.61 -0.68
C ILE A 29 8.40 -9.77 -1.95
N ASP A 30 8.01 -10.37 -3.07
CA ASP A 30 7.82 -9.64 -4.34
C ASP A 30 6.70 -8.59 -4.21
N SER A 31 5.64 -8.90 -3.46
CA SER A 31 4.54 -7.96 -3.19
C SER A 31 4.99 -6.80 -2.31
N LEU A 32 5.78 -7.06 -1.26
CA LEU A 32 6.35 -6.02 -0.39
C LEU A 32 7.32 -5.12 -1.15
N LYS A 33 8.18 -5.69 -2.01
CA LYS A 33 9.08 -4.90 -2.89
C LYS A 33 8.29 -4.02 -3.86
N LYS A 34 7.21 -4.52 -4.45
CA LYS A 34 6.32 -3.74 -5.31
C LYS A 34 5.64 -2.61 -4.53
N LEU A 35 5.16 -2.88 -3.32
CA LEU A 35 4.56 -1.86 -2.46
C LEU A 35 5.57 -0.78 -2.09
N ARG A 36 6.77 -1.16 -1.65
CA ARG A 36 7.87 -0.23 -1.35
C ARG A 36 8.16 0.68 -2.53
N GLN A 37 8.33 0.09 -3.71
CA GLN A 37 8.60 0.84 -4.94
C GLN A 37 7.45 1.80 -5.26
N ALA A 38 6.20 1.37 -5.10
CA ALA A 38 5.04 2.23 -5.33
C ALA A 38 5.01 3.41 -4.36
N VAL A 39 5.29 3.21 -3.07
CA VAL A 39 5.35 4.28 -2.06
C VAL A 39 6.46 5.27 -2.39
N VAL A 40 7.68 4.80 -2.70
CA VAL A 40 8.80 5.67 -3.09
C VAL A 40 8.47 6.48 -4.35
N SER A 41 7.95 5.81 -5.39
CA SER A 41 7.61 6.47 -6.66
C SER A 41 6.50 7.51 -6.53
N HIS A 42 5.61 7.38 -5.55
CA HIS A 42 4.48 8.29 -5.33
C HIS A 42 4.65 9.16 -4.08
N GLN A 43 5.82 9.21 -3.44
CA GLN A 43 6.05 9.96 -2.21
C GLN A 43 5.56 11.41 -2.30
N ARG A 44 5.85 12.09 -3.42
CA ARG A 44 5.38 13.47 -3.63
C ARG A 44 3.85 13.53 -3.70
N SER A 45 3.21 12.70 -4.52
CA SER A 45 1.76 12.66 -4.65
C SER A 45 1.06 12.35 -3.32
N ILE A 46 1.63 11.45 -2.51
CA ILE A 46 1.12 11.14 -1.16
C ILE A 46 1.25 12.37 -0.26
N GLY A 47 2.42 13.03 -0.24
CA GLY A 47 2.64 14.25 0.52
C GLY A 47 1.70 15.40 0.13
N ASP A 48 1.49 15.60 -1.17
CA ASP A 48 0.59 16.62 -1.70
C ASP A 48 -0.88 16.35 -1.30
N ALA A 49 -1.31 15.08 -1.35
CA ALA A 49 -2.64 14.69 -0.89
C ALA A 49 -2.82 14.92 0.62
N LEU A 50 -1.83 14.52 1.43
CA LEU A 50 -1.84 14.78 2.88
C LEU A 50 -1.85 16.28 3.20
N LYS A 51 -1.16 17.10 2.41
CA LYS A 51 -1.21 18.56 2.54
C LYS A 51 -2.59 19.10 2.22
N MET A 52 -3.21 18.62 1.14
CA MET A 52 -4.53 19.07 0.69
C MET A 52 -5.63 18.70 1.69
N ASP A 53 -5.60 17.46 2.20
CA ASP A 53 -6.66 16.93 3.06
C ASP A 53 -6.49 17.34 4.53
N LEU A 54 -5.25 17.38 5.03
CA LEU A 54 -4.95 17.51 6.45
C LEU A 54 -4.06 18.71 6.79
N GLY A 55 -3.56 19.43 5.78
CA GLY A 55 -2.63 20.55 6.00
C GLY A 55 -1.21 20.14 6.38
N LYS A 56 -0.89 18.84 6.43
CA LYS A 56 0.43 18.31 6.81
C LYS A 56 1.53 18.80 5.89
N GLY A 57 2.60 19.37 6.44
CA GLY A 57 3.78 19.78 5.68
C GLY A 57 4.60 18.57 5.19
N GLU A 58 5.51 18.78 4.23
CA GLU A 58 6.33 17.70 3.65
C GLU A 58 7.04 16.85 4.72
N PHE A 59 7.69 17.51 5.68
CA PHE A 59 8.40 16.83 6.76
C PHE A 59 7.45 15.99 7.63
N GLU A 60 6.32 16.55 8.03
CA GLU A 60 5.31 15.87 8.86
C GLU A 60 4.70 14.67 8.13
N SER A 61 4.35 14.84 6.85
CA SER A 61 3.86 13.77 5.99
C SER A 61 4.89 12.65 5.84
N TYR A 62 6.18 12.99 5.74
CA TYR A 62 7.24 11.99 5.66
C TYR A 62 7.40 11.23 6.97
N VAL A 63 7.63 11.91 8.10
CA VAL A 63 7.92 11.22 9.37
C VAL A 63 6.69 10.52 9.96
N GLY A 64 5.49 11.05 9.73
CA GLY A 64 4.26 10.54 10.32
C GLY A 64 3.59 9.44 9.51
N GLU A 65 3.81 9.36 8.19
CA GLU A 65 3.10 8.42 7.32
C GLU A 65 4.08 7.67 6.41
N ILE A 66 4.79 8.37 5.52
CA ILE A 66 5.53 7.74 4.41
C ILE A 66 6.75 6.97 4.91
N GLY A 67 7.60 7.62 5.69
CA GLY A 67 8.82 7.05 6.26
C GLY A 67 8.52 5.92 7.24
N TYR A 68 7.43 6.02 8.00
CA TYR A 68 6.99 4.94 8.89
C TYR A 68 6.60 3.69 8.10
N VAL A 69 5.77 3.83 7.06
CA VAL A 69 5.39 2.71 6.18
C VAL A 69 6.60 2.10 5.46
N LEU A 70 7.52 2.92 4.95
CA LEU A 70 8.74 2.42 4.32
C LEU A 70 9.61 1.65 5.32
N GLY A 71 9.74 2.14 6.56
CA GLY A 71 10.48 1.46 7.63
C GLY A 71 9.87 0.10 7.99
N GLU A 72 8.54 0.01 8.10
CA GLU A 72 7.85 -1.25 8.38
C GLU A 72 8.01 -2.27 7.24
N ILE A 73 7.96 -1.83 5.99
CA ILE A 73 8.22 -2.69 4.83
C ILE A 73 9.67 -3.20 4.88
N ASP A 74 10.63 -2.32 5.14
CA ASP A 74 12.05 -2.67 5.22
C ASP A 74 12.38 -3.59 6.40
N HIS A 75 11.67 -3.47 7.53
CA HIS A 75 11.78 -4.39 8.67
C HIS A 75 11.21 -5.79 8.37
N THR A 76 10.13 -5.84 7.59
CA THR A 76 9.43 -7.09 7.27
C THR A 76 10.14 -7.92 6.18
N LEU A 77 10.92 -7.26 5.31
CA LEU A 77 11.70 -7.87 4.23
C LEU A 77 12.98 -8.57 4.73
#